data_AF-A0A6J7UI88-F1
#
_entry.id   AF-A0A6J7UI88-F1
#
_cell.length_a   1.000
_cell.length_b   1.000
_cell.length_c   1.000
_cell.angle_alpha   90.00
_cell.angle_beta   90.00
_cell.angle_gamma   90.00
#
_symmetry.space_group_name_H-M   'P 1'
#
loop_
_entity.id
_entity.type
_entity.pdbx_description
1 polymer ?
#
loop_
_entity_poly.entity_id
_entity_poly.type
_entity_poly.pdbx_seq_one_letter_code
_entity_poly.pdbx_strand_id
1 'polypeptide(L)' 'MFGITHPLSGLLYEQDGQGNIKVSDGAKWGLFRTDGKWISGEIFECDPQLCGWVGGPKFVNYRLDTSFDKR' A
#
# COMPACT_ATOMS: atom_id res chain seq x y z
N MET A 1 -8.39 -7.66 -3.46
CA MET A 1 -7.06 -7.27 -3.96
C MET A 1 -7.18 -5.83 -4.40
N PHE A 2 -6.74 -4.89 -3.57
CA PHE A 2 -6.85 -3.44 -3.83
C PHE A 2 -5.43 -2.86 -3.79
N GLY A 3 -4.83 -2.70 -4.97
CA GLY A 3 -3.52 -2.08 -5.15
C GLY A 3 -3.63 -0.74 -5.85
N ILE A 4 -2.57 0.06 -5.78
CA ILE A 4 -2.45 1.31 -6.53
C ILE A 4 -1.24 1.18 -7.45
N THR A 5 -1.43 1.49 -8.73
CA THR A 5 -0.33 1.62 -9.69
C THR A 5 0.20 3.05 -9.64
N HIS A 6 1.50 3.20 -9.43
CA HIS A 6 2.16 4.50 -9.43
C HIS A 6 2.13 5.10 -10.85
N PRO A 7 1.60 6.32 -11.05
CA PRO A 7 1.31 6.86 -12.38
C PRO A 7 2.56 7.17 -13.22
N LEU A 8 3.73 7.39 -12.59
CA LEU A 8 4.97 7.71 -13.31
C LEU A 8 5.86 6.48 -13.54
N SER A 9 5.96 5.59 -12.55
CA SER A 9 6.85 4.42 -12.64
C SER A 9 6.14 3.15 -13.13
N GLY A 10 4.81 3.12 -13.12
CA GLY A 10 4.03 1.93 -13.47
C GLY A 10 4.10 0.80 -12.44
N LEU A 11 4.80 0.99 -11.32
CA LEU A 11 4.92 -0.02 -10.26
C LEU A 11 3.59 -0.19 -9.51
N LEU A 12 3.20 -1.42 -9.25
CA LEU A 12 2.02 -1.79 -8.48
C LEU A 12 2.37 -1.92 -6.99
N TYR A 13 1.62 -1.24 -6.14
CA TYR A 13 1.77 -1.24 -4.68
C TYR A 13 0.58 -1.93 -4.03
N GLU A 14 0.85 -2.97 -3.24
CA GLU A 14 -0.16 -3.78 -2.57
C GLU A 14 0.23 -4.08 -1.12
N GLN A 15 -0.75 -4.14 -0.22
CA GLN A 15 -0.50 -4.64 1.14
C GLN A 15 -0.32 -6.16 1.11
N ASP A 16 0.67 -6.68 1.85
CA ASP A 16 0.90 -8.12 2.01
C ASP A 16 0.03 -8.77 3.10
N GLY A 17 -0.76 -7.96 3.83
CA GLY A 17 -1.59 -8.39 4.96
C GLY A 17 -0.84 -8.52 6.29
N GLN A 18 0.47 -8.32 6.30
CA GLN A 18 1.36 -8.36 7.48
C GLN A 18 1.88 -6.97 7.86
N GLY A 19 1.34 -5.92 7.23
CA GLY A 19 1.75 -4.53 7.47
C GLY A 19 2.92 -4.07 6.61
N ASN A 20 3.27 -4.81 5.55
CA ASN A 20 4.26 -4.39 4.57
C ASN A 20 3.61 -4.16 3.20
N ILE A 21 4.37 -3.52 2.32
CA ILE A 21 3.98 -3.13 0.98
C ILE A 21 4.82 -3.91 -0.01
N LYS A 22 4.16 -4.73 -0.80
CA LYS A 22 4.76 -5.37 -1.96
C LYS A 22 4.66 -4.41 -3.14
N VAL A 23 5.81 -4.04 -3.66
CA VAL A 23 5.95 -3.22 -4.87
C VAL A 23 6.40 -4.15 -5.99
N SER A 24 5.73 -4.11 -7.15
CA SER A 24 6.07 -4.98 -8.28
C SER A 24 5.94 -4.27 -9.62
N ASP A 25 6.72 -4.72 -10.60
CA ASP A 25 6.61 -4.31 -12.02
C ASP A 25 5.92 -5.40 -12.88
N GLY A 26 5.45 -6.49 -12.24
CA GLY A 26 4.87 -7.68 -12.88
C GLY A 26 5.85 -8.84 -13.06
N ALA A 27 7.15 -8.59 -13.07
CA ALA A 27 8.19 -9.63 -13.16
C ALA A 27 9.02 -9.73 -11.89
N LYS A 28 9.39 -8.57 -11.34
CA LYS A 28 10.17 -8.39 -10.12
C LYS A 28 9.31 -7.79 -9.03
N TRP A 29 9.77 -7.96 -7.80
CA TRP A 29 9.13 -7.38 -6.64
C TRP A 29 10.14 -6.94 -5.59
N GLY A 30 9.73 -5.99 -4.76
CA GLY A 30 10.38 -5.60 -3.52
C GLY A 30 9.34 -5.52 -2.41
N LEU A 31 9.75 -5.89 -1.20
CA LEU A 31 8.94 -5.75 0.00
C LEU A 31 9.47 -4.58 0.82
N PHE A 32 8.58 -3.68 1.18
CA PHE A 32 8.90 -2.44 1.87
C PHE A 32 8.02 -2.25 3.09
N ARG A 33 8.52 -1.56 4.10
CA ARG A 33 7.69 -1.04 5.18
C ARG A 33 6.82 0.13 4.69
N THR A 34 5.81 0.50 5.47
CA THR A 34 4.95 1.65 5.17
C THR A 34 5.70 2.99 5.14
N ASP A 35 6.88 3.07 5.75
CA ASP A 35 7.79 4.24 5.69
C ASP A 35 8.76 4.18 4.49
N GLY A 36 8.60 3.21 3.58
CA GLY A 36 9.43 3.04 2.39
C GLY A 36 10.77 2.33 2.62
N LYS A 37 11.05 1.83 3.83
CA LYS A 37 12.27 1.04 4.08
C LYS A 37 12.19 -0.32 3.39
N TRP A 38 13.21 -0.62 2.60
CA TRP A 38 13.36 -1.92 1.94
C TRP A 38 13.59 -3.06 2.95
N ILE A 39 12.97 -4.22 2.68
CA ILE A 39 13.07 -5.44 3.48
C ILE A 39 13.70 -6.57 2.67
N SER A 40 13.18 -6.84 1.47
CA SER A 40 13.62 -7.94 0.62
C SER A 40 13.18 -7.78 -0.84
N GLY A 41 13.74 -8.56 -1.76
CA GLY A 41 13.37 -8.59 -3.17
C GLY A 41 14.39 -7.92 -4.10
N GLU A 42 14.04 -7.84 -5.38
CA GLU A 42 14.91 -7.34 -6.45
C GLU A 42 14.75 -5.84 -6.69
N ILE A 43 13.59 -5.29 -6.33
CA ILE A 43 13.34 -3.85 -6.38
C ILE A 43 13.76 -3.26 -5.03
N PHE A 44 14.76 -2.37 -5.05
CA PHE A 44 15.32 -1.74 -3.85
C PHE A 44 14.79 -0.33 -3.59
N GLU A 45 14.13 0.26 -4.59
CA GLU A 45 13.59 1.62 -4.54
C GLU A 45 12.07 1.61 -4.68
N CYS A 46 11.40 2.45 -3.90
CA CYS A 46 9.97 2.68 -4.00
C CYS A 46 9.66 4.15 -3.65
N ASP A 47 8.45 4.60 -3.96
CA ASP A 47 7.91 5.86 -3.46
C ASP A 47 7.43 5.65 -2.00
N PRO A 48 8.09 6.26 -1.00
CA PRO A 48 7.71 6.12 0.41
C PRO A 48 6.32 6.69 0.70
N GLN A 49 5.89 7.74 -0.01
CA GLN A 49 4.56 8.33 0.18
C GLN A 49 3.47 7.38 -0.26
N LEU A 50 3.69 6.67 -1.38
CA LEU A 50 2.73 5.68 -1.86
C LEU A 50 2.69 4.44 -0.96
N CYS A 51 3.84 4.00 -0.42
CA CYS A 51 3.87 2.97 0.62
C CYS A 51 3.03 3.35 1.84
N GLY A 52 3.16 4.60 2.31
CA GLY A 52 2.35 5.13 3.41
C GLY A 52 0.87 5.22 3.06
N TRP A 53 0.52 5.62 1.85
CA TRP A 53 -0.88 5.69 1.39
C TRP A 53 -1.54 4.32 1.34
N VAL A 54 -0.84 3.35 0.73
CA VAL A 54 -1.36 1.99 0.56
C VAL A 54 -1.47 1.30 1.91
N GLY A 55 -0.42 1.35 2.73
CA GLY A 55 -0.34 0.68 4.05
C GLY A 55 -0.95 1.42 5.22
N GLY A 56 -1.30 2.70 5.06
CA GLY A 56 -1.81 3.52 6.14
C GLY A 56 -3.18 3.04 6.65
N PRO A 57 -3.52 3.37 7.90
CA PRO A 57 -4.80 3.02 8.50
C PRO A 57 -5.95 3.53 7.63
N LYS A 58 -6.92 2.64 7.35
CA LYS A 58 -8.13 2.99 6.62
C LYS A 58 -9.19 3.44 7.62
N PHE A 59 -9.53 4.71 7.56
CA PHE A 59 -10.62 5.27 8.34
C PHE A 59 -11.88 5.35 7.49
N VAL A 60 -13.02 4.98 8.08
CA VAL A 60 -14.33 5.29 7.49
C VAL A 60 -14.52 6.80 7.61
N ASN A 61 -14.96 7.44 6.54
CA ASN A 61 -15.36 8.84 6.62
C ASN A 61 -16.55 8.94 7.57
N TYR A 62 -16.45 9.77 8.62
CA TYR A 62 -17.50 9.91 9.63
C TYR A 62 -18.88 10.24 9.03
N ARG A 63 -18.92 10.98 7.90
CA ARG A 63 -20.18 11.28 7.20
C ARG A 63 -20.83 10.06 6.54
N LEU A 64 -20.06 9.02 6.29
CA LEU A 64 -20.49 7.75 5.70
C LEU A 64 -20.59 6.63 6.75
N ASP A 65 -20.32 6.94 8.01
CA ASP A 65 -20.35 5.97 9.10
C ASP A 65 -21.80 5.71 9.53
N THR A 66 -22.40 4.66 8.96
CA THR A 66 -23.76 4.19 9.28
C THR A 66 -23.79 3.20 10.46
N SER A 67 -22.67 3.02 11.19
CA SER A 67 -22.63 2.13 12.36
C SER A 67 -23.61 2.52 13.47
N PHE A 68 -23.97 3.81 13.55
CA PHE A 68 -24.98 4.34 14.48
C PHE A 68 -26.43 4.07 14.07
N ASP A 69 -26.68 3.78 12.79
CA ASP A 69 -28.04 3.61 12.22
C ASP A 69 -28.62 2.21 12.49
N LYS A 70 -27.82 1.30 13.05
CA LYS A 70 -28.20 -0.09 13.37
C LYS A 70 -28.74 -0.28 14.79
N ARG A 71 -29.21 0.77 15.46
CA ARG A 71 -29.82 0.69 16.81
C ARG A 71 -31.34 0.56 16.75
#